data_AF-A0A957BDI0-F1
#
_entry.id   AF-A0A957BDI0-F1
#
_cell.length_a   1.000
_cell.length_b   1.000
_cell.length_c   1.000
_cell.angle_alpha   90.00
_cell.angle_beta   90.00
_cell.angle_gamma   90.00
#
_symmetry.space_group_name_H-M   'P 1'
#
loop_
_entity.id
_entity.type
_entity.pdbx_description
1 polymer ?
#
loop_
_entity_poly.entity_id
_entity_poly.type
_entity_poly.pdbx_seq_one_letter_code
_entity_poly.pdbx_strand_id
1 'polypeptide(L)'
;MNTPARSPGSPAPVCSGLPTRLVDQSRAQVVPGTGPGHIRAGIESSIDWLEIVEGDFVTILQGPECGPSQLNQTWYRVSYANVTGWMSEGNQSTYWLEPVD
;
A
#
# COMPACT_ATOMS: atom_id res chain seq x y z
N MET A 1 -20.12 -0.12 10.78
CA MET A 1 -19.93 -1.11 9.70
C MET A 1 -18.50 -1.62 9.86
N ASN A 2 -18.32 -2.80 10.46
CA ASN A 2 -17.00 -3.34 10.75
C ASN A 2 -16.46 -4.04 9.50
N THR A 3 -15.40 -3.50 8.89
CA THR A 3 -14.62 -4.24 7.89
C THR A 3 -14.03 -5.46 8.59
N PRO A 4 -14.24 -6.70 8.11
CA PRO A 4 -13.65 -7.86 8.73
C PRO A 4 -12.12 -7.79 8.56
N ALA A 5 -11.40 -7.71 9.68
CA ALA A 5 -9.96 -8.00 9.68
C ALA A 5 -9.76 -9.41 9.11
N ARG A 6 -8.84 -9.56 8.16
CA ARG A 6 -8.59 -10.84 7.48
C ARG A 6 -8.18 -11.88 8.54
N SER A 7 -8.85 -13.04 8.56
CA SER A 7 -8.52 -14.14 9.47
C SER A 7 -7.05 -14.53 9.32
N PRO A 8 -6.30 -14.73 10.42
CA PRO A 8 -4.93 -15.22 10.37
C PRO A 8 -4.93 -16.61 9.72
N GLY A 9 -4.43 -16.69 8.47
CA GLY A 9 -4.35 -17.93 7.69
C GLY A 9 -4.95 -17.88 6.29
N SER A 10 -5.69 -16.84 5.91
CA SER A 10 -6.13 -16.71 4.50
C SER A 10 -4.93 -16.30 3.63
N PRO A 11 -4.64 -16.96 2.50
CA PRO A 11 -3.60 -16.53 1.57
C PRO A 11 -3.80 -15.07 1.17
N ALA A 12 -2.71 -14.32 1.02
CA ALA A 12 -2.79 -12.98 0.46
C ALA A 12 -3.42 -13.05 -0.94
N PRO A 13 -4.34 -12.12 -1.30
CA PRO A 13 -4.82 -12.07 -2.66
C PRO A 13 -3.62 -11.89 -3.61
N VAL A 14 -3.62 -12.68 -4.68
CA VAL A 14 -2.57 -12.61 -5.70
C VAL A 14 -2.95 -11.50 -6.67
N CYS A 15 -2.33 -10.35 -6.45
CA CYS A 15 -2.46 -9.19 -7.33
C CYS A 15 -1.51 -9.33 -8.53
N SER A 16 -1.79 -8.60 -9.61
CA SER A 16 -0.93 -8.48 -10.77
C SER A 16 0.30 -7.63 -10.43
N GLY A 17 1.43 -7.97 -11.03
CA GLY A 17 2.69 -7.23 -10.87
C GLY A 17 3.69 -7.98 -10.00
N LEU A 18 4.53 -7.23 -9.30
CA LEU A 18 5.58 -7.80 -8.47
C LEU A 18 4.98 -8.49 -7.22
N PRO A 19 5.57 -9.61 -6.76
CA PRO A 19 5.11 -10.29 -5.56
C PRO A 19 5.19 -9.34 -4.36
N THR A 20 4.20 -9.38 -3.49
CA THR A 20 4.22 -8.51 -2.32
C THR A 20 5.35 -8.86 -1.36
N ARG A 21 5.96 -7.82 -0.79
CA ARG A 21 7.01 -7.88 0.23
C ARG A 21 6.50 -7.38 1.59
N LEU A 22 5.36 -6.67 1.61
CA LEU A 22 4.78 -6.07 2.81
C LEU A 22 3.83 -7.02 3.53
N VAL A 23 3.77 -6.90 4.86
CA VAL A 23 2.87 -7.65 5.72
C VAL A 23 1.98 -6.71 6.54
N ASP A 24 0.81 -7.20 6.94
CA ASP A 24 -0.08 -6.42 7.79
C ASP A 24 0.59 -6.03 9.12
N GLN A 25 0.24 -4.86 9.63
CA GLN A 25 0.75 -4.33 10.90
C GLN A 25 2.28 -4.12 10.92
N SER A 26 2.93 -4.02 9.75
CA SER A 26 4.35 -3.67 9.62
C SER A 26 4.56 -2.18 9.37
N ARG A 27 5.82 -1.77 9.30
CA ARG A 27 6.22 -0.47 8.76
C ARG A 27 6.73 -0.64 7.34
N ALA A 28 6.64 0.43 6.55
CA ALA A 28 7.22 0.50 5.22
C ALA A 28 7.88 1.86 4.98
N GLN A 29 8.89 1.91 4.14
CA GLN A 29 9.54 3.12 3.68
C GLN A 29 9.13 3.43 2.24
N VAL A 30 8.93 4.72 1.93
CA VAL A 30 8.80 5.19 0.55
C VAL A 30 10.16 5.10 -0.12
N VAL A 31 10.29 4.29 -1.17
CA VAL A 31 11.59 3.94 -1.76
C VAL A 31 12.27 5.17 -2.38
N PRO A 32 13.47 5.56 -1.92
CA PRO A 32 14.26 6.64 -2.51
C PRO A 32 14.59 6.41 -3.99
N GLY A 33 14.46 7.45 -4.81
CA GLY A 33 14.71 7.43 -6.25
C GLY A 33 13.52 6.99 -7.10
N THR A 34 12.36 6.69 -6.49
CA THR A 34 11.15 6.26 -7.22
C THR A 34 10.07 7.34 -7.32
N GLY A 35 10.31 8.51 -6.73
CA GLY A 35 9.35 9.60 -6.62
C GLY A 35 8.61 9.61 -5.27
N PRO A 36 7.70 10.57 -5.06
CA PRO A 36 6.90 10.64 -3.84
C PRO A 36 5.92 9.47 -3.74
N GLY A 37 5.58 9.09 -2.50
CA GLY A 37 4.48 8.18 -2.23
C GLY A 37 3.15 8.93 -2.31
N HIS A 38 2.10 8.28 -2.84
CA HIS A 38 0.78 8.91 -2.99
C HIS A 38 -0.28 8.20 -2.17
N ILE A 39 -0.83 8.88 -1.16
CA ILE A 39 -1.97 8.39 -0.39
C ILE A 39 -3.26 8.79 -1.11
N ARG A 40 -4.15 7.82 -1.30
CA ARG A 40 -5.49 7.99 -1.86
C ARG A 40 -6.58 7.71 -0.84
N ALA A 41 -7.76 8.28 -1.09
CA ALA A 41 -8.97 7.97 -0.31
C ALA A 41 -9.35 6.49 -0.33
N GLY A 42 -9.10 5.84 -1.47
CA GLY A 42 -9.55 4.50 -1.80
C GLY A 42 -8.75 3.95 -2.98
N ILE A 43 -8.68 2.63 -3.10
CA ILE A 43 -7.89 1.91 -4.12
C ILE A 43 -8.32 2.27 -5.54
N GLU A 44 -9.64 2.41 -5.78
CA GLU A 44 -10.19 2.81 -7.08
C GLU A 44 -10.14 4.34 -7.32
N SER A 45 -9.70 5.12 -6.33
CA SER A 45 -9.60 6.57 -6.50
C SER A 45 -8.43 6.90 -7.42
N SER A 46 -8.63 7.90 -8.28
CA SER A 46 -7.57 8.53 -9.08
C SER A 46 -7.06 9.83 -8.45
N ILE A 47 -7.58 10.22 -7.29
CA ILE A 47 -7.24 11.47 -6.61
C ILE A 47 -6.24 11.17 -5.50
N ASP A 48 -5.04 11.73 -5.62
CA ASP A 48 -4.03 11.70 -4.58
C ASP A 48 -4.36 12.79 -3.54
N TRP A 49 -4.53 12.37 -2.30
CA TRP A 49 -4.92 13.23 -1.17
C TRP A 49 -3.70 13.83 -0.47
N LEU A 50 -2.61 13.07 -0.43
CA LEU A 50 -1.36 13.48 0.19
C LEU A 50 -0.19 12.83 -0.54
N GLU A 51 0.85 13.63 -0.76
CA GLU A 51 2.16 13.15 -1.20
C GLU A 51 3.09 13.00 0.00
N ILE A 52 3.85 11.92 0.03
CA ILE A 52 4.85 11.62 1.04
C ILE A 52 6.22 11.68 0.37
N VAL A 53 7.16 12.37 1.00
CA VAL A 53 8.52 12.49 0.49
C VAL A 53 9.19 11.11 0.47
N GLU A 54 10.06 10.88 -0.50
CA GLU A 54 10.86 9.67 -0.51
C GLU A 54 11.72 9.53 0.75
N GLY A 55 11.91 8.29 1.21
CA GLY A 55 12.63 7.99 2.45
C GLY A 55 11.80 8.09 3.73
N ASP A 56 10.60 8.68 3.69
CA ASP A 56 9.69 8.68 4.83
C ASP A 56 9.07 7.31 5.09
N PHE A 57 8.57 7.13 6.32
CA PHE A 57 7.99 5.88 6.78
C PHE A 57 6.48 5.98 6.96
N VAL A 58 5.79 4.91 6.56
CA VAL A 58 4.35 4.71 6.79
C VAL A 58 4.13 3.45 7.63
N THR A 59 2.99 3.40 8.32
CA THR A 59 2.55 2.19 9.02
C THR A 59 1.52 1.47 8.17
N ILE A 60 1.72 0.18 7.90
CA ILE A 60 0.77 -0.68 7.20
C ILE A 60 -0.32 -1.11 8.17
N LEU A 61 -1.56 -0.74 7.88
CA LEU A 61 -2.71 -1.11 8.69
C LEU A 61 -3.42 -2.35 8.17
N GLN A 62 -3.56 -2.48 6.84
CA GLN A 62 -4.34 -3.54 6.20
C GLN A 62 -3.91 -3.76 4.75
N GLY A 63 -3.94 -5.02 4.30
CA GLY A 63 -3.70 -5.45 2.93
C GLY A 63 -3.14 -6.88 2.87
N PRO A 64 -2.50 -7.26 1.75
CA PRO A 64 -2.66 -6.64 0.45
C PRO A 64 -4.11 -6.70 -0.03
N GLU A 65 -4.55 -5.67 -0.73
CA GLU A 65 -5.78 -5.66 -1.53
C GLU A 65 -5.42 -5.34 -2.98
N CYS A 66 -6.12 -5.97 -3.93
CA CYS A 66 -5.82 -5.75 -5.34
C CYS A 66 -6.67 -4.62 -5.92
N GLY A 67 -6.03 -3.71 -6.65
CA GLY A 67 -6.68 -2.70 -7.46
C GLY A 67 -5.70 -1.68 -8.06
N PRO A 68 -6.17 -0.57 -8.65
CA PRO A 68 -7.54 -0.43 -9.13
C PRO A 68 -7.90 -1.58 -10.07
N SER A 69 -9.19 -1.93 -10.15
CA SER A 69 -9.75 -3.10 -10.86
C SER A 69 -9.20 -3.38 -12.27
N GLN A 70 -8.76 -2.35 -12.99
CA GLN A 70 -8.15 -2.47 -14.33
C GLN A 70 -6.69 -2.89 -14.32
N LEU A 71 -5.93 -2.53 -13.28
CA LEU A 71 -4.49 -2.80 -13.16
C LEU A 71 -4.20 -3.96 -12.21
N ASN A 72 -5.11 -4.22 -11.27
CA ASN A 72 -5.01 -5.27 -10.27
C ASN A 72 -3.67 -5.21 -9.50
N GLN A 73 -3.13 -4.02 -9.23
CA GLN A 73 -1.89 -3.81 -8.47
C GLN A 73 -2.11 -4.07 -6.97
N THR A 74 -1.03 -4.23 -6.23
CA THR A 74 -1.07 -4.45 -4.78
C THR A 74 -1.17 -3.13 -4.02
N TRP A 75 -2.21 -2.98 -3.20
CA TRP A 75 -2.45 -1.80 -2.37
C TRP A 75 -2.52 -2.16 -0.89
N TYR A 76 -2.10 -1.19 -0.08
CA TYR A 76 -2.14 -1.25 1.37
C TYR A 76 -2.81 -0.02 1.93
N ARG A 77 -3.62 -0.23 2.98
CA ARG A 77 -4.11 0.83 3.81
C ARG A 77 -3.00 1.24 4.76
N VAL A 78 -2.62 2.51 4.73
CA VAL A 78 -1.49 3.05 5.47
C VAL A 78 -1.93 4.18 6.40
N SER A 79 -1.22 4.31 7.51
CA SER A 79 -1.25 5.49 8.38
C SER A 79 0.04 6.26 8.25
N TYR A 80 -0.08 7.56 8.00
CA TYR A 80 1.02 8.51 7.96
C TYR A 80 0.58 9.81 8.65
N ALA A 81 1.31 10.20 9.70
CA ALA A 81 0.91 11.29 10.59
C ALA A 81 -0.55 11.14 11.07
N ASN A 82 -1.43 12.09 10.74
CA ASN A 82 -2.87 12.06 11.08
C ASN A 82 -3.76 11.65 9.91
N VAL A 83 -3.17 11.15 8.81
CA VAL A 83 -3.88 10.73 7.60
C VAL A 83 -3.88 9.21 7.50
N THR A 84 -5.05 8.66 7.20
CA THR A 84 -5.21 7.25 6.86
C THR A 84 -5.80 7.13 5.47
N GLY A 85 -5.16 6.36 4.60
CA GLY A 85 -5.63 6.15 3.23
C GLY A 85 -4.96 4.94 2.61
N TRP A 86 -4.92 4.89 1.28
CA TRP A 86 -4.40 3.77 0.51
C TRP A 86 -3.19 4.18 -0.31
N MET A 87 -2.14 3.36 -0.25
CA MET A 87 -0.96 3.48 -1.09
C MET A 87 -0.73 2.19 -1.86
N SER A 88 -0.26 2.32 -3.09
CA SER A 88 0.21 1.17 -3.85
C SER A 88 1.60 0.77 -3.35
N GLU A 89 1.83 -0.54 -3.19
CA GLU A 89 3.17 -1.07 -2.90
C GLU A 89 4.10 -0.86 -4.09
N GLY A 90 3.54 -0.87 -5.30
CA GLY A 90 4.29 -0.80 -6.54
C GLY A 90 3.43 -1.16 -7.74
N ASN A 91 4.08 -1.24 -8.88
CA ASN A 91 3.47 -1.67 -10.13
C ASN A 91 4.13 -2.98 -10.62
N GLN A 92 4.07 -3.23 -11.93
CA GLN A 92 4.61 -4.44 -12.53
C GLN A 92 6.15 -4.51 -12.57
N SER A 93 6.86 -3.39 -12.34
CA SER A 93 8.32 -3.31 -12.48
C SER A 93 9.02 -2.58 -11.35
N THR A 94 8.31 -1.78 -10.56
CA THR A 94 8.89 -0.89 -9.55
C THR A 94 8.11 -1.00 -8.25
N TYR A 95 8.83 -1.10 -7.14
CA TYR A 95 8.27 -0.92 -5.82
C TYR A 95 8.40 0.53 -5.39
N TRP A 96 7.32 1.10 -4.86
CA TRP A 96 7.29 2.43 -4.24
C TRP A 96 7.33 2.34 -2.71
N LEU A 97 6.98 1.19 -2.16
CA LEU A 97 7.13 0.85 -0.76
C LEU A 97 8.07 -0.33 -0.58
N GLU A 98 8.88 -0.27 0.47
CA GLU A 98 9.70 -1.39 0.92
C GLU A 98 9.52 -1.65 2.42
N PRO A 99 9.59 -2.92 2.86
CA PRO A 99 9.54 -3.26 4.29
C PRO A 99 10.70 -2.61 5.04
N VAL A 100 10.43 -2.16 6.26
CA VAL A 100 11.46 -1.85 7.25
C VAL A 100 11.38 -2.86 8.37
N ASP A 101 12.53 -3.39 8.78
CA ASP A 101 12.69 -4.35 9.89
C ASP A 101 12.10 -3.85 11.22
#